data_AF-A0A395H9T0-F1
#
_entry.id   AF-A0A395H9T0-F1
#
_cell.length_a   1.000
_cell.length_b   1.000
_cell.length_c   1.000
_cell.angle_alpha   90.00
_cell.angle_beta   90.00
_cell.angle_gamma   90.00
#
_symmetry.space_group_name_H-M   'P 1'
#
loop_
_entity.id
_entity.type
_entity.pdbx_description
1 polymer ?
#
loop_
_entity_poly.entity_id
_entity_poly.type
_entity_poly.pdbx_seq_one_letter_code
_entity_poly.pdbx_strand_id
1 'polypeptide(L)'
;MTDPQLGTLYSSDDLIRAGYTYTYLSPMNLNLSQAYVSDGLLAPEAPAYKAIVVTSDQNVTLAGVKALQDDANAGLPVILSGGLPGYYPNGAATDKAAVYAALETLNGSRNVYTTDNGLVASKLQQLNLTPRVAVQTNGTRYPVLRTDNSTDYIYIFSKDSSSQGHITVSSTKAPYLLDSWTGKTTPLLHYQTIGNRTIIPLRLAANQTIALAFSSQLKSEVATPPLHAVRLPSNVLGYSYTTAHGLLLHTSTDVCNNCIFQLSNGTTYNLAVNATTSTTTLTNWTLVTEHWEAPRNMSNAAIQAVKRNTTNPSPRRLGLLA
;
A
#
# COMPACT_ATOMS: atom_id res chain seq x y z
N MET A 1 -4.49 15.39 -9.95
CA MET A 1 -4.99 15.81 -8.62
C MET A 1 -6.45 15.40 -8.54
N THR A 2 -6.83 14.58 -7.56
CA THR A 2 -8.23 14.24 -7.29
C THR A 2 -8.84 15.36 -6.45
N ASP A 3 -9.81 16.06 -7.02
CA ASP A 3 -10.65 17.01 -6.29
C ASP A 3 -11.40 16.25 -5.17
N PRO A 4 -11.25 16.62 -3.88
CA PRO A 4 -11.93 15.96 -2.76
C PRO A 4 -13.47 16.06 -2.82
N GLN A 5 -14.03 16.86 -3.72
CA GLN A 5 -15.48 16.93 -3.97
C GLN A 5 -15.99 15.88 -4.98
N LEU A 6 -15.10 15.17 -5.68
CA LEU A 6 -15.50 14.08 -6.56
C LEU A 6 -15.87 12.86 -5.72
N GLY A 7 -17.16 12.50 -5.75
CA GLY A 7 -17.69 11.33 -5.07
C GLY A 7 -16.96 10.05 -5.47
N THR A 8 -16.94 9.07 -4.55
CA THR A 8 -16.45 7.72 -4.86
C THR A 8 -17.46 7.03 -5.78
N LEU A 9 -17.08 6.80 -7.05
CA LEU A 9 -17.94 6.11 -8.02
C LEU A 9 -17.95 4.59 -7.79
N TYR A 10 -16.79 4.01 -7.50
CA TYR A 10 -16.70 2.60 -7.15
C TYR A 10 -16.88 2.41 -5.64
N SER A 11 -18.09 2.05 -5.22
CA SER A 11 -18.50 2.04 -3.81
C SER A 11 -18.06 0.80 -3.00
N SER A 12 -17.70 -0.30 -3.68
CA SER A 12 -17.20 -1.50 -3.00
C SER A 12 -15.75 -1.31 -2.53
N ASP A 13 -15.39 -1.94 -1.42
CA ASP A 13 -14.04 -1.92 -0.86
C ASP A 13 -13.18 -3.13 -1.28
N ASP A 14 -13.71 -4.06 -2.10
CA ASP A 14 -13.04 -5.31 -2.48
C ASP A 14 -11.65 -5.10 -3.10
N LEU A 15 -11.52 -4.14 -4.01
CA LEU A 15 -10.25 -3.75 -4.64
C LEU A 15 -9.25 -3.23 -3.60
N ILE A 16 -9.71 -2.33 -2.71
CA ILE A 16 -8.89 -1.73 -1.66
C ILE A 16 -8.42 -2.82 -0.68
N ARG A 17 -9.33 -3.68 -0.23
CA ARG A 17 -9.03 -4.79 0.70
C ARG A 17 -8.01 -5.76 0.13
N ALA A 18 -8.04 -6.01 -1.18
CA ALA A 18 -7.08 -6.88 -1.85
C ALA A 18 -5.72 -6.20 -2.16
N GLY A 19 -5.64 -4.86 -2.09
CA GLY A 19 -4.43 -4.08 -2.38
C GLY A 19 -4.31 -3.59 -3.82
N TYR A 20 -5.41 -3.56 -4.58
CA TYR A 20 -5.44 -2.88 -5.88
C TYR A 20 -5.50 -1.37 -5.72
N THR A 21 -4.83 -0.68 -6.63
CA THR A 21 -4.95 0.77 -6.83
C THR A 21 -5.63 1.02 -8.16
N TYR A 22 -6.56 1.97 -8.19
CA TYR A 22 -7.28 2.34 -9.40
C TYR A 22 -7.41 3.86 -9.49
N THR A 23 -7.74 4.35 -10.68
CA THR A 23 -8.17 5.73 -10.91
C THR A 23 -9.43 5.72 -11.75
N TYR A 24 -10.16 6.82 -11.72
CA TYR A 24 -11.27 7.05 -12.64
C TYR A 24 -10.76 7.60 -13.98
N LEU A 25 -11.36 7.11 -15.06
CA LEU A 25 -11.12 7.55 -16.42
C LEU A 25 -12.39 8.19 -16.98
N SER A 26 -12.23 9.30 -17.67
CA SER A 26 -13.25 9.87 -18.54
C SER A 26 -13.00 9.44 -19.99
N PRO A 27 -14.01 9.52 -20.88
CA PRO A 27 -13.80 9.24 -22.30
C PRO A 27 -12.68 10.07 -22.94
N MET A 28 -12.44 11.30 -22.46
CA MET A 28 -11.35 12.13 -22.97
C MET A 28 -9.97 11.56 -22.62
N ASN A 29 -9.83 10.80 -21.53
CA ASN A 29 -8.56 10.16 -21.19
C ASN A 29 -8.18 9.06 -22.18
N LEU A 30 -9.17 8.37 -22.77
CA LEU A 30 -8.96 7.33 -23.77
C LEU A 30 -8.57 7.89 -25.15
N ASN A 31 -8.81 9.19 -25.40
CA ASN A 31 -8.47 9.85 -26.66
C ASN A 31 -7.08 10.52 -26.65
N LEU A 32 -6.29 10.30 -25.59
CA LEU A 32 -4.94 10.84 -25.50
C LEU A 32 -3.99 9.96 -26.32
N SER A 33 -2.97 10.56 -26.94
CA SER A 33 -2.00 9.80 -27.75
C SER A 33 -1.25 8.73 -26.95
N GLN A 34 -1.05 8.94 -25.63
CA GLN A 34 -0.46 7.94 -24.74
C GLN A 34 -1.44 6.83 -24.29
N ALA A 35 -2.74 6.93 -24.58
CA ALA A 35 -3.75 5.96 -24.15
C ALA A 35 -3.94 4.86 -25.21
N TYR A 36 -2.90 4.04 -25.38
CA TYR A 36 -2.94 2.87 -26.27
C TYR A 36 -2.67 1.59 -25.49
N VAL A 37 -3.13 0.45 -26.02
CA VAL A 37 -2.88 -0.87 -25.44
C VAL A 37 -1.67 -1.52 -26.11
N SER A 38 -0.69 -1.95 -25.30
CA SER A 38 0.40 -2.84 -25.72
C SER A 38 0.69 -3.84 -24.61
N ASP A 39 0.96 -5.09 -24.98
CA ASP A 39 1.27 -6.18 -24.04
C ASP A 39 0.25 -6.33 -22.90
N GLY A 40 -1.03 -6.10 -23.20
CA GLY A 40 -2.13 -6.18 -22.23
C GLY A 40 -2.17 -5.03 -21.21
N LEU A 41 -1.47 -3.93 -21.48
CA LEU A 41 -1.42 -2.74 -20.63
C LEU A 41 -1.93 -1.52 -21.39
N LEU A 42 -2.87 -0.78 -20.78
CA LEU A 42 -3.28 0.53 -21.28
C LEU A 42 -2.31 1.60 -20.79
N ALA A 43 -1.83 2.42 -21.71
CA ALA A 43 -0.83 3.47 -21.48
C ALA A 43 0.45 2.92 -20.83
N PRO A 44 1.17 2.00 -21.50
CA PRO A 44 2.30 1.24 -20.93
C PRO A 44 3.48 2.12 -20.51
N GLU A 45 3.64 3.29 -21.14
CA GLU A 45 4.72 4.25 -20.83
C GLU A 45 4.38 5.20 -19.68
N ALA A 46 3.16 5.13 -19.13
CA ALA A 46 2.73 5.99 -18.05
C ALA A 46 2.05 5.17 -16.91
N PRO A 47 0.71 5.16 -16.72
CA PRO A 47 0.11 4.44 -15.60
C PRO A 47 0.07 2.91 -15.78
N ALA A 48 0.19 2.40 -17.01
CA ALA A 48 0.21 0.97 -17.34
C ALA A 48 -0.93 0.17 -16.67
N TYR A 49 -2.19 0.55 -16.94
CA TYR A 49 -3.36 -0.12 -16.37
C TYR A 49 -3.50 -1.53 -16.92
N LYS A 50 -3.79 -2.49 -16.03
CA LYS A 50 -3.95 -3.91 -16.38
C LYS A 50 -5.37 -4.30 -16.80
N ALA A 51 -6.35 -3.44 -16.54
CA ALA A 51 -7.75 -3.68 -16.85
C ALA A 51 -8.53 -2.35 -16.80
N ILE A 52 -9.67 -2.32 -17.49
CA ILE A 52 -10.70 -1.29 -17.30
C ILE A 52 -11.91 -1.95 -16.62
N VAL A 53 -12.50 -1.25 -15.65
CA VAL A 53 -13.74 -1.66 -15.00
C VAL A 53 -14.82 -0.67 -15.36
N VAL A 54 -15.95 -1.15 -15.86
CA VAL A 54 -17.14 -0.36 -16.18
C VAL A 54 -18.28 -0.89 -15.32
N THR A 55 -18.79 -0.06 -14.43
CA THR A 55 -19.89 -0.43 -13.53
C THR A 55 -21.24 -0.12 -14.16
N SER A 56 -22.25 -0.93 -13.83
CA SER A 56 -23.62 -0.82 -14.38
C SER A 56 -24.33 0.49 -14.04
N ASP A 57 -23.87 1.21 -13.01
CA ASP A 57 -24.40 2.50 -12.57
C ASP A 57 -23.82 3.71 -13.34
N GLN A 58 -22.86 3.48 -14.24
CA GLN A 58 -22.31 4.52 -15.11
C GLN A 58 -23.06 4.56 -16.45
N ASN A 59 -22.94 5.70 -17.13
CA ASN A 59 -23.48 5.89 -18.47
C ASN A 59 -22.33 6.04 -19.49
N VAL A 60 -22.47 5.41 -20.65
CA VAL A 60 -21.47 5.42 -21.72
C VAL A 60 -22.02 5.99 -23.03
N THR A 61 -21.13 6.58 -23.84
CA THR A 61 -21.43 7.00 -25.21
C THR A 61 -21.07 5.89 -26.20
N LEU A 62 -21.60 5.92 -27.42
CA LEU A 62 -21.21 4.97 -28.48
C LEU A 62 -19.70 4.99 -28.74
N ALA A 63 -19.09 6.18 -28.74
CA ALA A 63 -17.64 6.33 -28.90
C ALA A 63 -16.87 5.65 -27.76
N GLY A 64 -17.35 5.78 -26.51
CA GLY A 64 -16.76 5.09 -25.36
C GLY A 64 -16.83 3.57 -25.49
N VAL A 65 -17.97 3.02 -25.91
CA VAL A 65 -18.12 1.57 -26.12
C VAL A 65 -17.20 1.06 -27.23
N LYS A 66 -17.04 1.83 -28.32
CA LYS A 66 -16.09 1.50 -29.39
C LYS A 66 -14.63 1.51 -28.91
N ALA A 67 -14.24 2.51 -28.11
CA ALA A 67 -12.90 2.55 -27.54
C ALA A 67 -12.63 1.33 -26.62
N LEU A 68 -13.61 0.94 -25.78
CA LEU A 68 -13.50 -0.27 -24.96
C LEU A 68 -13.38 -1.54 -25.80
N GLN A 69 -14.09 -1.60 -26.93
CA GLN A 69 -13.99 -2.70 -27.88
C GLN A 69 -12.60 -2.79 -28.50
N ASP A 70 -12.03 -1.65 -28.90
CA ASP A 70 -10.68 -1.57 -29.47
C ASP A 70 -9.62 -1.99 -28.44
N ASP A 71 -9.73 -1.51 -27.19
CA ASP A 71 -8.86 -1.89 -26.08
C ASP A 71 -8.94 -3.40 -25.78
N ALA A 72 -10.16 -3.97 -25.74
CA ALA A 72 -10.37 -5.40 -25.51
C ALA A 72 -9.78 -6.25 -26.65
N ASN A 73 -9.97 -5.82 -27.89
CA ASN A 73 -9.40 -6.46 -29.08
C ASN A 73 -7.87 -6.41 -29.06
N ALA A 74 -7.28 -5.33 -28.55
CA ALA A 74 -5.83 -5.17 -28.37
C ALA A 74 -5.26 -5.97 -27.18
N GLY A 75 -6.11 -6.67 -26.41
CA GLY A 75 -5.68 -7.58 -25.34
C GLY A 75 -5.90 -7.08 -23.93
N LEU A 76 -6.51 -5.89 -23.73
CA LEU A 76 -6.79 -5.36 -22.40
C LEU A 76 -8.04 -6.03 -21.81
N PRO A 77 -7.98 -6.57 -20.58
CA PRO A 77 -9.16 -7.03 -19.86
C PRO A 77 -10.14 -5.88 -19.59
N VAL A 78 -11.38 -6.03 -20.06
CA VAL A 78 -12.50 -5.14 -19.73
C VAL A 78 -13.47 -5.89 -18.82
N ILE A 79 -13.80 -5.32 -17.66
CA ILE A 79 -14.68 -5.93 -16.67
C ILE A 79 -15.96 -5.13 -16.56
N LEU A 80 -17.09 -5.76 -16.89
CA LEU A 80 -18.44 -5.24 -16.70
C LEU A 80 -18.94 -5.67 -15.31
N SER A 81 -18.99 -4.73 -14.37
CA SER A 81 -19.39 -4.98 -12.98
C SER A 81 -20.86 -4.63 -12.77
N GLY A 82 -21.66 -5.59 -12.33
CA GLY A 82 -23.09 -5.40 -12.06
C GLY A 82 -23.99 -5.45 -13.30
N GLY A 83 -23.44 -5.82 -14.46
CA GLY A 83 -24.15 -5.86 -15.74
C GLY A 83 -23.68 -4.78 -16.71
N LEU A 84 -24.47 -4.53 -17.76
CA LEU A 84 -24.16 -3.51 -18.76
C LEU A 84 -24.39 -2.09 -18.19
N PRO A 85 -23.51 -1.12 -18.51
CA PRO A 85 -23.73 0.29 -18.17
C PRO A 85 -24.93 0.88 -18.92
N GLY A 86 -25.40 2.02 -18.45
CA GLY A 86 -26.46 2.80 -19.09
C GLY A 86 -25.99 3.62 -20.30
N TYR A 87 -26.94 4.24 -20.97
CA TYR A 87 -26.71 5.13 -22.10
C TYR A 87 -26.49 6.58 -21.62
N TYR A 88 -25.42 7.23 -22.09
CA TYR A 88 -25.20 8.67 -21.88
C TYR A 88 -25.79 9.48 -23.05
N PRO A 89 -26.86 10.29 -22.84
CA PRO A 89 -27.39 11.16 -23.87
C PRO A 89 -26.38 12.26 -24.21
N ASN A 90 -26.02 12.40 -25.48
CA ASN A 90 -25.15 13.47 -25.96
C ASN A 90 -25.80 14.23 -27.12
N GLY A 91 -25.35 15.46 -27.37
CA GLY A 91 -25.87 16.31 -28.45
C GLY A 91 -25.55 15.80 -29.87
N ALA A 92 -24.88 14.65 -30.01
CA ALA A 92 -24.48 14.07 -31.28
C ALA A 92 -25.55 13.15 -31.90
N ALA A 93 -26.81 13.24 -31.44
CA ALA A 93 -27.96 12.46 -31.94
C ALA A 93 -27.72 10.94 -32.02
N THR A 94 -26.88 10.39 -31.14
CA THR A 94 -26.58 8.96 -31.14
C THR A 94 -27.80 8.18 -30.65
N ASP A 95 -28.28 7.24 -31.47
CA ASP A 95 -29.40 6.36 -31.12
C ASP A 95 -29.05 5.50 -29.89
N LYS A 96 -29.92 5.56 -28.88
CA LYS A 96 -29.85 4.74 -27.67
C LYS A 96 -29.79 3.25 -28.02
N ALA A 97 -30.53 2.80 -29.03
CA ALA A 97 -30.53 1.41 -29.47
C ALA A 97 -29.15 0.98 -30.02
N ALA A 98 -28.46 1.87 -30.74
CA ALA A 98 -27.12 1.61 -31.26
C ALA A 98 -26.09 1.44 -30.13
N VAL A 99 -26.22 2.18 -29.02
CA VAL A 99 -25.32 2.02 -27.87
C VAL A 99 -25.54 0.67 -27.18
N TYR A 100 -26.78 0.26 -26.95
CA TYR A 100 -27.03 -1.07 -26.36
C TYR A 100 -26.60 -2.22 -27.27
N ALA A 101 -26.82 -2.11 -28.59
CA ALA A 101 -26.32 -3.09 -29.53
C ALA A 101 -24.78 -3.21 -29.50
N ALA A 102 -24.08 -2.08 -29.38
CA ALA A 102 -22.63 -2.07 -29.21
C ALA A 102 -22.19 -2.67 -27.86
N LEU A 103 -22.93 -2.42 -26.78
CA LEU A 103 -22.65 -3.00 -25.46
C LEU A 103 -22.82 -4.52 -25.44
N GLU A 104 -23.86 -5.04 -26.09
CA GLU A 104 -24.05 -6.50 -26.23
C GLU A 104 -22.91 -7.13 -27.05
N THR A 105 -22.49 -6.45 -28.12
CA THR A 105 -21.33 -6.88 -28.92
C THR A 105 -20.05 -6.91 -28.08
N LEU A 106 -19.82 -5.86 -27.29
CA LEU A 106 -18.68 -5.78 -26.38
C LEU A 106 -18.72 -6.91 -25.34
N ASN A 107 -19.87 -7.14 -24.71
CA ASN A 107 -20.04 -8.18 -23.70
C ASN A 107 -19.73 -9.59 -24.23
N GLY A 108 -20.02 -9.86 -25.51
CA GLY A 108 -19.68 -11.11 -26.17
C GLY A 108 -18.24 -11.22 -26.68
N SER A 109 -17.43 -10.17 -26.52
CA SER A 109 -16.08 -10.11 -27.08
C SER A 109 -15.03 -10.81 -26.22
N ARG A 110 -13.95 -11.25 -26.87
CA ARG A 110 -12.77 -11.77 -26.16
C ARG A 110 -12.18 -10.68 -25.25
N ASN A 111 -11.63 -11.09 -24.12
CA ASN A 111 -11.07 -10.21 -23.07
C ASN A 111 -12.10 -9.31 -22.36
N VAL A 112 -13.39 -9.50 -22.62
CA VAL A 112 -14.47 -8.88 -21.86
C VAL A 112 -15.03 -9.89 -20.88
N TYR A 113 -15.21 -9.46 -19.63
CA TYR A 113 -15.64 -10.32 -18.53
C TYR A 113 -16.73 -9.64 -17.73
N THR A 114 -17.70 -10.42 -17.26
CA THR A 114 -18.77 -9.92 -16.38
C THR A 114 -18.56 -10.43 -14.96
N THR A 115 -18.96 -9.62 -13.97
CA THR A 115 -19.01 -10.01 -12.56
C THR A 115 -20.09 -9.24 -11.83
N ASP A 116 -20.57 -9.75 -10.70
CA ASP A 116 -21.48 -8.98 -9.84
C ASP A 116 -20.76 -7.80 -9.18
N ASN A 117 -21.55 -6.83 -8.72
CA ASN A 117 -21.04 -5.67 -7.98
C ASN A 117 -20.27 -6.11 -6.73
N GLY A 118 -19.07 -5.53 -6.55
CA GLY A 118 -18.18 -5.83 -5.42
C GLY A 118 -17.42 -7.15 -5.53
N LEU A 119 -17.40 -7.80 -6.70
CA LEU A 119 -16.61 -9.01 -6.97
C LEU A 119 -15.46 -8.77 -7.99
N VAL A 120 -15.13 -7.52 -8.28
CA VAL A 120 -14.10 -7.15 -9.26
C VAL A 120 -12.73 -7.66 -8.84
N ALA A 121 -12.36 -7.55 -7.56
CA ALA A 121 -11.09 -8.05 -7.04
C ALA A 121 -10.94 -9.57 -7.23
N SER A 122 -12.02 -10.33 -6.99
CA SER A 122 -12.06 -11.78 -7.22
C SER A 122 -11.93 -12.10 -8.71
N LYS A 123 -12.64 -11.36 -9.58
CA LYS A 123 -12.54 -11.51 -11.04
C LYS A 123 -11.11 -11.25 -11.53
N LEU A 124 -10.46 -10.18 -11.08
CA LEU A 124 -9.06 -9.89 -11.42
C LEU A 124 -8.11 -11.03 -11.00
N GLN A 125 -8.31 -11.62 -9.82
CA GLN A 125 -7.52 -12.75 -9.35
C GLN A 125 -7.73 -14.01 -10.22
N GLN A 126 -8.97 -14.32 -10.63
CA GLN A 126 -9.27 -15.42 -11.56
C GLN A 126 -8.56 -15.26 -12.91
N LEU A 127 -8.36 -14.01 -13.34
CA LEU A 127 -7.64 -13.65 -14.56
C LEU A 127 -6.11 -13.59 -14.36
N ASN A 128 -5.60 -14.00 -13.20
CA ASN A 128 -4.19 -13.89 -12.79
C ASN A 128 -3.63 -12.45 -12.78
N LEU A 129 -4.51 -11.44 -12.70
CA LEU A 129 -4.14 -10.03 -12.63
C LEU A 129 -3.95 -9.60 -11.17
N THR A 130 -2.99 -10.18 -10.47
CA THR A 130 -2.76 -9.86 -9.04
C THR A 130 -2.20 -8.45 -8.84
N PRO A 131 -2.51 -7.79 -7.70
CA PRO A 131 -1.95 -6.48 -7.39
C PRO A 131 -0.44 -6.58 -7.17
N ARG A 132 0.29 -5.50 -7.47
CA ARG A 132 1.74 -5.45 -7.23
C ARG A 132 2.08 -5.45 -5.74
N VAL A 133 1.17 -4.95 -4.91
CA VAL A 133 1.22 -4.94 -3.45
C VAL A 133 -0.10 -5.50 -2.93
N ALA A 134 -0.19 -6.83 -2.78
CA ALA A 134 -1.35 -7.46 -2.16
C ALA A 134 -1.37 -7.17 -0.65
N VAL A 135 -2.56 -7.02 -0.10
CA VAL A 135 -2.78 -6.73 1.32
C VAL A 135 -3.62 -7.84 1.95
N GLN A 136 -3.17 -8.34 3.10
CA GLN A 136 -3.95 -9.23 3.94
C GLN A 136 -3.83 -8.77 5.39
N THR A 137 -4.89 -8.18 5.94
CA THR A 137 -4.89 -7.59 7.29
C THR A 137 -6.29 -7.60 7.88
N ASN A 138 -6.39 -7.41 9.20
CA ASN A 138 -7.66 -7.26 9.92
C ASN A 138 -8.19 -5.80 9.96
N GLY A 139 -7.56 -4.88 9.23
CA GLY A 139 -7.99 -3.48 9.09
C GLY A 139 -7.87 -3.00 7.64
N THR A 140 -7.92 -1.69 7.41
CA THR A 140 -7.84 -1.10 6.07
C THR A 140 -6.47 -0.48 5.84
N ARG A 141 -5.79 -0.86 4.75
CA ARG A 141 -4.49 -0.32 4.35
C ARG A 141 -4.53 0.15 2.91
N TYR A 142 -4.02 1.34 2.64
CA TYR A 142 -3.92 1.91 1.30
C TYR A 142 -2.47 1.85 0.83
N PRO A 143 -2.08 0.85 0.02
CA PRO A 143 -0.77 0.82 -0.59
C PRO A 143 -0.73 1.75 -1.81
N VAL A 144 0.38 2.45 -2.00
CA VAL A 144 0.73 3.15 -3.22
C VAL A 144 2.12 2.70 -3.62
N LEU A 145 2.27 2.27 -4.87
CA LEU A 145 3.56 1.88 -5.42
C LEU A 145 3.98 2.90 -6.49
N ARG A 146 5.25 3.32 -6.43
CA ARG A 146 5.93 4.09 -7.47
C ARG A 146 7.24 3.39 -7.83
N THR A 147 7.64 3.46 -9.08
CA THR A 147 8.93 2.91 -9.52
C THR A 147 9.77 4.03 -10.10
N ASP A 148 11.02 4.14 -9.67
CA ASP A 148 12.01 5.05 -10.24
C ASP A 148 13.38 4.37 -10.31
N ASN A 149 14.05 4.49 -11.46
CA ASN A 149 15.40 3.97 -11.73
C ASN A 149 15.65 2.55 -11.19
N SER A 150 14.70 1.63 -11.43
CA SER A 150 14.67 0.23 -10.94
C SER A 150 14.40 0.02 -9.44
N THR A 151 14.17 1.06 -8.66
CA THR A 151 13.72 0.95 -7.26
C THR A 151 12.20 1.07 -7.18
N ASP A 152 11.57 0.15 -6.46
CA ASP A 152 10.13 0.23 -6.18
C ASP A 152 9.91 0.83 -4.79
N TYR A 153 9.21 1.95 -4.72
CA TYR A 153 8.83 2.63 -3.50
C TYR A 153 7.39 2.30 -3.17
N ILE A 154 7.14 1.87 -1.94
CA ILE A 154 5.82 1.52 -1.44
C ILE A 154 5.50 2.39 -0.24
N TYR A 155 4.43 3.16 -0.34
CA TYR A 155 3.85 3.89 0.77
C TYR A 155 2.58 3.18 1.22
N ILE A 156 2.41 2.98 2.53
CA ILE A 156 1.22 2.35 3.09
C ILE A 156 0.67 3.25 4.18
N PHE A 157 -0.62 3.54 4.08
CA PHE A 157 -1.39 4.20 5.13
C PHE A 157 -2.37 3.23 5.78
N SER A 158 -2.29 3.03 7.10
CA SER A 158 -3.24 2.22 7.87
C SER A 158 -4.36 3.12 8.40
N LYS A 159 -5.59 2.93 7.91
CA LYS A 159 -6.71 3.84 8.18
C LYS A 159 -7.48 3.45 9.44
N ASP A 160 -7.80 4.47 10.25
CA ASP A 160 -8.74 4.50 11.39
C ASP A 160 -8.47 3.56 12.57
N SER A 161 -7.81 2.42 12.37
CA SER A 161 -7.61 1.39 13.41
C SER A 161 -6.21 0.78 13.35
N SER A 162 -5.76 0.28 14.51
CA SER A 162 -4.58 -0.57 14.58
C SER A 162 -4.84 -1.87 13.83
N SER A 163 -3.93 -2.26 12.96
CA SER A 163 -4.07 -3.42 12.10
C SER A 163 -2.82 -4.29 12.09
N GLN A 164 -3.04 -5.60 12.09
CA GLN A 164 -2.00 -6.62 11.95
C GLN A 164 -2.30 -7.50 10.74
N GLY A 165 -1.24 -7.79 9.98
CA GLY A 165 -1.33 -8.59 8.78
C GLY A 165 -0.01 -8.60 8.05
N HIS A 166 -0.06 -8.85 6.75
CA HIS A 166 1.10 -8.77 5.89
C HIS A 166 0.75 -8.11 4.55
N ILE A 167 1.79 -7.65 3.87
CA ILE A 167 1.72 -7.32 2.45
C ILE A 167 2.50 -8.37 1.67
N THR A 168 2.11 -8.58 0.42
CA THR A 168 2.85 -9.40 -0.54
C THR A 168 3.21 -8.54 -1.74
N VAL A 169 4.50 -8.29 -1.91
CA VAL A 169 5.04 -7.43 -2.96
C VAL A 169 5.60 -8.30 -4.09
N SER A 170 5.24 -7.98 -5.33
CA SER A 170 5.78 -8.64 -6.53
C SER A 170 7.21 -8.16 -6.84
N SER A 171 8.15 -8.45 -5.95
CA SER A 171 9.56 -8.12 -6.06
C SER A 171 10.40 -9.05 -5.18
N THR A 172 11.63 -9.32 -5.58
CA THR A 172 12.65 -10.06 -4.82
C THR A 172 13.84 -9.18 -4.42
N LYS A 173 13.78 -7.89 -4.73
CA LYS A 173 14.79 -6.91 -4.32
C LYS A 173 14.78 -6.78 -2.80
N ALA A 174 15.91 -6.39 -2.20
CA ALA A 174 15.97 -6.23 -0.75
C ALA A 174 15.06 -5.06 -0.31
N PRO A 175 14.22 -5.26 0.72
CA PRO A 175 13.39 -4.22 1.28
C PRO A 175 14.15 -3.35 2.29
N TYR A 176 13.86 -2.06 2.27
CA TYR A 176 14.38 -1.04 3.16
C TYR A 176 13.24 -0.23 3.75
N LEU A 177 13.38 0.15 5.02
CA LEU A 177 12.50 1.10 5.68
C LEU A 177 13.03 2.51 5.46
N LEU A 178 12.15 3.39 4.97
CA LEU A 178 12.42 4.82 4.79
C LEU A 178 11.74 5.59 5.92
N ASP A 179 12.55 6.16 6.81
CA ASP A 179 12.04 7.04 7.85
C ASP A 179 11.68 8.40 7.25
N SER A 180 10.38 8.67 7.12
CA SER A 180 9.88 9.92 6.51
C SER A 180 10.10 11.17 7.38
N TRP A 181 10.47 11.00 8.66
CA TRP A 181 10.73 12.13 9.57
C TRP A 181 12.20 12.52 9.59
N THR A 182 13.09 11.55 9.53
CA THR A 182 14.54 11.77 9.66
C THR A 182 15.28 11.65 8.33
N GLY A 183 14.64 11.09 7.30
CA GLY A 183 15.28 10.76 6.03
C GLY A 183 16.20 9.54 6.11
N LYS A 184 16.28 8.85 7.26
CA LYS A 184 17.16 7.70 7.44
C LYS A 184 16.61 6.48 6.72
N THR A 185 17.48 5.81 5.96
CA THR A 185 17.20 4.51 5.34
C THR A 185 17.83 3.39 6.16
N THR A 186 17.06 2.33 6.45
CA THR A 186 17.55 1.14 7.17
C THR A 186 17.09 -0.14 6.46
N PRO A 187 17.87 -1.23 6.51
CA PRO A 187 17.43 -2.49 5.92
C PRO A 187 16.22 -3.03 6.71
N LEU A 188 15.19 -3.50 6.01
CA LEU A 188 14.10 -4.22 6.64
C LEU A 188 14.53 -5.68 6.81
N LEU A 189 14.64 -6.14 8.06
CA LEU A 189 15.25 -7.44 8.37
C LEU A 189 14.24 -8.54 8.65
N HIS A 190 12.94 -8.30 8.54
CA HIS A 190 11.90 -9.32 8.74
C HIS A 190 10.97 -9.40 7.53
N TYR A 191 11.17 -10.43 6.73
CA TYR A 191 10.36 -10.73 5.55
C TYR A 191 10.58 -12.18 5.11
N GLN A 192 9.73 -12.67 4.21
CA GLN A 192 9.90 -13.97 3.57
C GLN A 192 9.88 -13.80 2.06
N THR A 193 10.68 -14.57 1.34
CA THR A 193 10.63 -14.62 -0.12
C THR A 193 10.03 -15.95 -0.56
N ILE A 194 8.99 -15.89 -1.40
CA ILE A 194 8.33 -17.07 -1.97
C ILE A 194 8.20 -16.85 -3.48
N GLY A 195 8.95 -17.62 -4.26
CA GLY A 195 9.03 -17.43 -5.71
C GLY A 195 9.53 -16.01 -6.06
N ASN A 196 8.72 -15.26 -6.81
CA ASN A 196 9.01 -13.89 -7.21
C ASN A 196 8.38 -12.83 -6.29
N ARG A 197 7.96 -13.21 -5.08
CA ARG A 197 7.24 -12.34 -4.14
C ARG A 197 7.97 -12.23 -2.81
N THR A 198 7.85 -11.06 -2.19
CA THR A 198 8.30 -10.79 -0.83
C THR A 198 7.10 -10.53 0.07
N ILE A 199 6.99 -11.28 1.16
CA ILE A 199 5.94 -11.17 2.16
C ILE A 199 6.51 -10.43 3.36
N ILE A 200 5.89 -9.31 3.73
CA ILE A 200 6.31 -8.49 4.87
C ILE A 200 5.19 -8.47 5.90
N PRO A 201 5.38 -9.08 7.08
CA PRO A 201 4.45 -8.93 8.20
C PRO A 201 4.56 -7.51 8.77
N LEU A 202 3.41 -6.87 8.99
CA LEU A 202 3.31 -5.50 9.49
C LEU A 202 2.26 -5.41 10.60
N ARG A 203 2.62 -4.70 11.67
CA ARG A 203 1.71 -4.17 12.68
C ARG A 203 1.76 -2.66 12.60
N LEU A 204 0.64 -2.04 12.28
CA LEU A 204 0.54 -0.59 12.09
C LEU A 204 -0.55 -0.05 13.02
N ALA A 205 -0.25 1.03 13.75
CA ALA A 205 -1.23 1.73 14.55
C ALA A 205 -2.28 2.44 13.67
N ALA A 206 -3.36 2.91 14.32
CA ALA A 206 -4.36 3.74 13.67
C ALA A 206 -3.69 4.98 13.06
N ASN A 207 -3.98 5.25 11.79
CA ASN A 207 -3.45 6.37 11.02
C ASN A 207 -1.92 6.38 10.85
N GLN A 208 -1.24 5.26 11.12
CA GLN A 208 0.19 5.14 10.90
C GLN A 208 0.50 5.00 9.40
N THR A 209 1.62 5.59 9.01
CA THR A 209 2.20 5.49 7.67
C THR A 209 3.55 4.78 7.72
N ILE A 210 3.88 4.08 6.64
CA ILE A 210 5.18 3.45 6.46
C ILE A 210 5.60 3.59 5.00
N ALA A 211 6.88 3.91 4.77
CA ALA A 211 7.48 3.97 3.45
C ALA A 211 8.57 2.90 3.35
N LEU A 212 8.52 2.11 2.27
CA LEU A 212 9.44 1.04 1.97
C LEU A 212 10.09 1.29 0.62
N ALA A 213 11.36 0.90 0.47
CA ALA A 213 12.03 0.81 -0.82
C ALA A 213 12.47 -0.63 -1.10
N PHE A 214 12.27 -1.10 -2.32
CA PHE A 214 12.73 -2.38 -2.81
C PHE A 214 13.81 -2.11 -3.86
N SER A 215 15.07 -2.27 -3.48
CA SER A 215 16.20 -1.87 -4.32
C SER A 215 17.35 -2.88 -4.24
N SER A 216 18.00 -3.11 -5.37
CA SER A 216 19.30 -3.79 -5.39
C SER A 216 20.47 -2.80 -5.18
N GLN A 217 20.26 -1.51 -5.48
CA GLN A 217 21.30 -0.48 -5.42
C GLN A 217 21.58 -0.03 -3.98
N LEU A 218 20.54 0.09 -3.15
CA LEU A 218 20.70 0.49 -1.75
C LEU A 218 21.57 -0.46 -0.91
N LYS A 219 21.82 -1.69 -1.39
CA LYS A 219 22.74 -2.63 -0.72
C LYS A 219 24.18 -2.12 -0.63
N SER A 220 24.63 -1.30 -1.58
CA SER A 220 25.98 -0.71 -1.55
C SER A 220 26.06 0.58 -0.73
N GLU A 221 24.92 1.22 -0.46
CA GLU A 221 24.85 2.51 0.24
C GLU A 221 24.51 2.34 1.72
N VAL A 222 23.72 1.33 2.04
CA VAL A 222 23.23 1.04 3.39
C VAL A 222 23.76 -0.32 3.81
N ALA A 223 24.44 -0.36 4.96
CA ALA A 223 24.89 -1.60 5.57
C ALA A 223 23.73 -2.59 5.67
N THR A 224 23.76 -3.64 4.85
CA THR A 224 22.68 -4.62 4.72
C THR A 224 23.24 -6.01 4.98
N PRO A 225 22.73 -6.77 5.97
CA PRO A 225 23.22 -8.12 6.23
C PRO A 225 22.80 -9.07 5.10
N PRO A 226 23.57 -10.14 4.83
CA PRO A 226 23.20 -11.15 3.85
C PRO A 226 22.01 -12.02 4.30
N LEU A 227 21.80 -12.12 5.62
CA LEU A 227 20.70 -12.88 6.22
C LEU A 227 19.65 -11.93 6.79
N HIS A 228 18.39 -12.38 6.73
CA HIS A 228 17.25 -11.69 7.33
C HIS A 228 16.43 -12.69 8.14
N ALA A 229 15.61 -12.19 9.06
CA ALA A 229 14.66 -12.97 9.80
C ALA A 229 13.48 -13.38 8.91
N VAL A 230 13.14 -14.66 8.91
CA VAL A 230 11.90 -15.19 8.32
C VAL A 230 10.82 -15.42 9.37
N ARG A 231 11.23 -15.43 10.65
CA ARG A 231 10.35 -15.55 11.82
C ARG A 231 10.90 -14.72 12.98
N LEU A 232 10.06 -13.82 13.48
CA LEU A 232 10.28 -13.12 14.74
C LEU A 232 9.26 -13.56 15.80
N PRO A 233 9.69 -13.93 17.01
CA PRO A 233 8.77 -14.18 18.12
C PRO A 233 8.15 -12.88 18.66
N SER A 234 7.05 -13.00 19.41
CA SER A 234 6.26 -11.85 19.86
C SER A 234 6.98 -10.93 20.85
N ASN A 235 7.99 -11.44 21.55
CA ASN A 235 8.80 -10.66 22.47
C ASN A 235 9.84 -9.77 21.78
N VAL A 236 10.07 -9.89 20.47
CA VAL A 236 10.93 -8.96 19.73
C VAL A 236 10.15 -7.69 19.41
N LEU A 237 10.57 -6.57 19.98
CA LEU A 237 9.97 -5.24 19.81
C LEU A 237 10.55 -4.49 18.61
N GLY A 238 11.79 -4.82 18.22
CA GLY A 238 12.48 -4.18 17.12
C GLY A 238 13.84 -4.80 16.84
N TYR A 239 14.50 -4.31 15.80
CA TYR A 239 15.83 -4.74 15.41
C TYR A 239 16.61 -3.60 14.78
N SER A 240 17.94 -3.70 14.83
CA SER A 240 18.84 -2.85 14.07
C SER A 240 20.04 -3.65 13.58
N TYR A 241 20.75 -3.11 12.58
CA TYR A 241 21.96 -3.73 12.06
C TYR A 241 23.04 -2.68 11.86
N THR A 242 24.26 -3.04 12.26
CA THR A 242 25.48 -2.31 11.91
C THR A 242 26.57 -3.30 11.55
N THR A 243 27.53 -2.91 10.74
CA THR A 243 28.70 -3.75 10.42
C THR A 243 29.57 -4.04 11.65
N ALA A 244 29.58 -3.14 12.64
CA ALA A 244 30.38 -3.26 13.85
C ALA A 244 29.77 -4.24 14.88
N HIS A 245 28.45 -4.26 15.01
CA HIS A 245 27.75 -5.04 16.06
C HIS A 245 26.87 -6.18 15.51
N GLY A 246 26.75 -6.30 14.19
CA GLY A 246 25.87 -7.26 13.56
C GLY A 246 24.39 -6.94 13.80
N LEU A 247 23.56 -7.98 13.82
CA LEU A 247 22.12 -7.88 14.09
C LEU A 247 21.88 -7.73 15.59
N LEU A 248 21.25 -6.63 15.98
CA LEU A 248 20.80 -6.37 17.35
C LEU A 248 19.28 -6.52 17.40
N LEU A 249 18.79 -7.30 18.36
CA LEU A 249 17.37 -7.47 18.63
C LEU A 249 17.00 -6.73 19.91
N HIS A 250 15.90 -6.00 19.90
CA HIS A 250 15.30 -5.42 21.09
C HIS A 250 14.18 -6.34 21.54
N THR A 251 14.32 -6.95 22.72
CA THR A 251 13.38 -7.93 23.25
C THR A 251 12.74 -7.45 24.55
N SER A 252 11.44 -7.66 24.71
CA SER A 252 10.75 -7.55 25.99
C SER A 252 11.05 -8.79 26.86
N THR A 253 10.85 -8.62 28.16
CA THR A 253 10.92 -9.70 29.17
C THR A 253 9.60 -10.44 29.36
N ASP A 254 8.56 -10.07 28.60
CA ASP A 254 7.27 -10.74 28.57
C ASP A 254 7.39 -12.25 28.29
N VAL A 255 6.51 -13.02 28.93
CA VAL A 255 6.41 -14.48 28.72
C VAL A 255 6.11 -14.75 27.25
N CYS A 256 6.95 -15.56 26.64
CA CYS A 256 6.86 -15.91 25.24
C CYS A 256 6.74 -17.43 25.10
N ASN A 257 5.59 -17.89 24.57
CA ASN A 257 5.28 -19.32 24.44
C ASN A 257 6.03 -19.99 23.27
N ASN A 258 6.63 -19.20 22.37
CA ASN A 258 7.27 -19.69 21.15
C ASN A 258 8.37 -18.72 20.68
N CYS A 259 9.49 -18.70 21.40
CA CYS A 259 10.55 -17.71 21.23
C CYS A 259 11.56 -18.08 20.14
N ILE A 260 11.09 -18.78 19.12
CA ILE A 260 11.94 -19.20 18.00
C ILE A 260 12.12 -18.01 17.07
N PHE A 261 13.34 -17.50 17.06
CA PHE A 261 13.87 -16.63 16.02
C PHE A 261 14.48 -17.48 14.92
N GLN A 262 14.14 -17.21 13.66
CA GLN A 262 14.66 -17.99 12.53
C GLN A 262 15.17 -17.06 11.43
N LEU A 263 16.39 -17.33 10.98
CA LEU A 263 17.04 -16.66 9.86
C LEU A 263 16.71 -17.34 8.53
N SER A 264 16.94 -16.62 7.44
CA SER A 264 16.70 -17.05 6.06
C SER A 264 17.54 -18.24 5.60
N ASN A 265 18.63 -18.58 6.31
CA ASN A 265 19.43 -19.79 6.06
C ASN A 265 18.92 -21.02 6.85
N GLY A 266 17.81 -20.88 7.58
CA GLY A 266 17.25 -21.93 8.42
C GLY A 266 17.81 -21.99 9.84
N THR A 267 18.84 -21.21 10.18
CA THR A 267 19.37 -21.16 11.56
C THR A 267 18.31 -20.62 12.50
N THR A 268 18.12 -21.30 13.62
CA THR A 268 17.15 -20.94 14.66
C THR A 268 17.85 -20.61 15.97
N TYR A 269 17.33 -19.61 16.69
CA TYR A 269 17.75 -19.24 18.03
C TYR A 269 16.52 -19.23 18.96
N ASN A 270 16.69 -19.69 20.19
CA ASN A 270 15.67 -19.58 21.21
C ASN A 270 15.91 -18.29 22.01
N LEU A 271 15.00 -17.33 21.88
CA LEU A 271 15.03 -16.03 22.57
C LEU A 271 14.18 -16.03 23.85
N ALA A 272 14.04 -17.18 24.50
CA ALA A 272 13.40 -17.25 25.80
C ALA A 272 14.26 -16.46 26.81
N VAL A 273 13.71 -15.38 27.33
CA VAL A 273 14.37 -14.56 28.36
C VAL A 273 13.87 -15.04 29.72
N ASN A 274 14.78 -15.40 30.61
CA ASN A 274 14.44 -15.64 32.01
C ASN A 274 14.19 -14.28 32.66
N ALA A 275 12.92 -13.96 32.92
CA ALA A 275 12.51 -12.70 33.53
C ALA A 275 12.99 -12.61 35.00
N THR A 276 14.21 -12.09 35.20
CA THR A 276 14.72 -11.68 36.51
C THR A 276 15.08 -10.20 36.57
N THR A 277 14.70 -9.41 35.55
CA THR A 277 14.97 -7.98 35.56
C THR A 277 13.99 -7.25 36.46
N SER A 278 14.51 -6.61 37.50
CA SER A 278 13.77 -5.73 38.39
C SER A 278 13.06 -4.64 37.60
N THR A 279 11.73 -4.55 37.72
CA THR A 279 10.96 -3.40 37.24
C THR A 279 11.45 -2.13 37.91
N THR A 280 12.14 -1.26 37.16
CA THR A 280 12.55 0.05 37.64
C THR A 280 11.35 0.99 37.59
N THR A 281 10.80 1.30 38.76
CA THR A 281 9.70 2.29 38.83
C THR A 281 10.31 3.68 38.63
N LEU A 282 9.92 4.40 37.57
CA LEU A 282 10.33 5.79 37.37
C LEU A 282 9.67 6.67 38.45
N THR A 283 10.44 7.06 39.46
CA THR A 283 10.04 8.04 40.48
C THR A 283 10.68 9.39 40.17
N ASN A 284 9.94 10.49 40.33
CA ASN A 284 10.42 11.86 40.16
C ASN A 284 10.91 12.18 38.73
N TRP A 285 10.05 12.00 37.74
CA TRP A 285 10.32 12.44 36.37
C TRP A 285 9.57 13.74 36.06
N THR A 286 10.17 14.54 35.19
CA THR A 286 9.59 15.77 34.65
C THR A 286 9.52 15.62 33.15
N LEU A 287 8.30 15.69 32.58
CA LEU A 287 8.15 15.77 31.13
C LEU A 287 8.31 17.20 30.68
N VAL A 288 9.16 17.45 29.69
CA VAL A 288 9.16 18.72 28.97
C VAL A 288 8.66 18.43 27.56
N THR A 289 7.43 18.85 27.27
CA THR A 289 6.85 18.72 25.93
C THR A 289 7.14 20.00 25.17
N GLU A 290 7.80 19.88 24.02
CA GLU A 290 8.10 20.98 23.12
C GLU A 290 7.02 21.06 22.03
N HIS A 291 6.42 22.24 21.88
CA HIS A 291 5.36 22.52 20.91
C HIS A 291 5.89 23.41 19.81
N TRP A 292 5.53 23.09 18.57
CA TRP A 292 5.84 23.87 17.38
C TRP A 292 4.54 24.32 16.74
N GLU A 293 4.26 25.63 16.80
CA GLU A 293 3.04 26.24 16.27
C GLU A 293 3.34 27.14 15.07
N ALA A 294 2.36 27.30 14.20
CA ALA A 294 2.45 28.27 13.11
C ALA A 294 2.65 29.69 13.66
N PRO A 295 3.42 30.56 12.97
CA PRO A 295 3.53 31.96 13.32
C PRO A 295 2.17 32.66 13.29
N ARG A 296 1.92 33.58 14.23
CA ARG A 296 0.68 34.39 14.22
C ARG A 296 0.48 35.18 12.93
N ASN A 297 1.59 35.59 12.30
CA ASN A 297 1.59 36.26 11.01
C ASN A 297 2.23 35.34 9.97
N MET A 298 1.40 34.62 9.22
CA MET A 298 1.86 33.70 8.16
C MET A 298 2.53 34.42 6.98
N SER A 299 2.39 35.75 6.87
CA SER A 299 3.01 36.54 5.80
C SER A 299 4.44 36.97 6.12
N ASN A 300 4.91 36.78 7.36
CA ASN A 300 6.28 37.10 7.74
C ASN A 300 7.18 35.86 7.61
N ALA A 301 7.83 35.73 6.46
CA ALA A 301 8.72 34.61 6.13
C ALA A 301 9.96 34.48 7.03
N ALA A 302 10.27 35.47 7.88
CA ALA A 302 11.40 35.40 8.82
C ALA A 302 11.12 34.50 10.04
N ILE A 303 9.85 34.22 10.37
CA ILE A 303 9.47 33.38 11.51
C ILE A 303 9.00 32.03 10.96
N GLN A 304 9.82 30.99 11.12
CA GLN A 304 9.51 29.66 10.58
C GLN A 304 8.51 28.88 11.46
N ALA A 305 8.58 29.03 12.78
CA ALA A 305 7.65 28.46 13.75
C ALA A 305 7.79 29.13 15.12
N VAL A 306 6.71 29.13 15.91
CA VAL A 306 6.73 29.55 17.32
C VAL A 306 6.95 28.31 18.17
N LYS A 307 8.05 28.29 18.91
CA LYS A 307 8.42 27.21 19.82
C LYS A 307 8.05 27.57 21.25
N ARG A 308 7.36 26.68 21.96
CA ARG A 308 7.12 26.81 23.41
C ARG A 308 7.21 25.46 24.11
N ASN A 309 7.65 25.47 25.36
CA ASN A 309 7.75 24.25 26.17
C ASN A 309 6.69 24.26 27.28
N THR A 310 6.10 23.10 27.54
CA THR A 310 5.25 22.87 28.72
C THR A 310 5.90 21.81 29.59
N THR A 311 6.07 22.12 30.88
CA THR A 311 6.69 21.23 31.85
C THR A 311 5.62 20.57 32.71
N ASN A 312 5.53 19.24 32.66
CA ASN A 312 4.58 18.45 33.44
C ASN A 312 5.34 17.61 34.48
N PRO A 313 5.33 18.00 35.77
CA PRO A 313 5.88 17.18 36.84
C PRO A 313 4.93 16.00 37.14
N SER A 314 5.49 14.81 37.38
CA SER A 314 4.67 13.62 37.65
C SER A 314 3.86 13.73 38.96
N PRO A 315 2.59 13.29 39.01
CA PRO A 315 2.01 12.81 40.26
C PRO A 315 2.71 11.50 40.68
N ARG A 316 2.81 11.23 41.98
CA ARG A 316 3.36 9.95 42.49
C ARG A 316 2.63 8.77 41.83
N ARG A 317 3.39 7.98 41.04
CA ARG A 317 3.05 6.67 40.41
C ARG A 317 2.39 6.75 39.02
N LEU A 318 3.21 6.60 37.98
CA LEU A 318 2.83 5.88 36.76
C LEU A 318 3.82 4.74 36.56
N GLY A 319 3.33 3.50 36.61
CA GLY A 319 4.09 2.32 36.22
C GLY A 319 4.06 2.18 34.70
N LEU A 320 5.22 2.25 34.05
CA LEU A 320 5.38 1.83 32.66
C LEU A 320 6.05 0.45 32.69
N LEU A 321 5.33 -0.54 32.14
CA LEU A 321 5.86 -1.88 31.84
C LEU A 321 6.71 -1.77 30.57
N ALA A 322 7.92 -2.34 30.60
CA ALA A 322 8.86 -2.44 29.48
C ALA A 322 9.02 -3.90 29.05
#